data_AF-G3TTC5-F1
#
_entry.id   AF-G3TTC5-F1
#
_cell.length_a   1.000
_cell.length_b   1.000
_cell.length_c   1.000
_cell.angle_alpha   90.00
_cell.angle_beta   90.00
_cell.angle_gamma   90.00
#
_symmetry.space_group_name_H-M   'P 1'
#
loop_
_entity.id
_entity.type
_entity.pdbx_description
1 polymer ?
#
loop_
_entity_poly.entity_id
_entity_poly.type
_entity_poly.pdbx_seq_one_letter_code
_entity_poly.pdbx_strand_id
1 'polypeptide(L)'
;VLYKELHRVKAQTRLSKKLDLDAAHVFCQWQCCLQMGLYLNQLLSTPLPEPDLTRLYSGSLVHGLCRELLASAPSVESLLSMCPEAKQLYEQMFNAMQSSAPPESFLPKGKSHSKKKRQKKQGSSWPKNKVGTTSGTKCGHEVK
;
A
#
# COMPACT_ATOMS: atom_id res chain seq x y z
N VAL A 1 -6.61 -32.32 8.37
CA VAL A 1 -7.99 -31.76 8.48
C VAL A 1 -7.98 -30.25 8.31
N LEU A 2 -7.19 -29.50 9.10
CA LEU A 2 -7.07 -28.03 9.04
C LEU A 2 -6.77 -27.46 7.64
N TYR A 3 -5.84 -28.10 6.90
CA TYR A 3 -5.45 -27.64 5.56
C TYR A 3 -6.59 -27.72 4.52
N LYS A 4 -7.42 -28.77 4.61
CA LYS A 4 -8.59 -28.94 3.73
C LYS A 4 -9.67 -27.91 4.07
N GLU A 5 -9.83 -27.60 5.35
CA GLU A 5 -10.79 -26.60 5.81
C GLU A 5 -10.39 -25.19 5.39
N LEU A 6 -9.10 -24.83 5.51
CA LEU A 6 -8.56 -23.58 4.98
C LEU A 6 -8.78 -23.45 3.47
N HIS A 7 -8.60 -24.54 2.71
CA HIS A 7 -8.85 -24.55 1.28
C HIS A 7 -10.33 -24.36 0.94
N ARG A 8 -11.24 -24.96 1.72
CA ARG A 8 -12.70 -24.81 1.59
C ARG A 8 -13.13 -23.38 1.87
N VAL A 9 -12.67 -22.80 2.99
CA VAL A 9 -12.94 -21.40 3.35
C VAL A 9 -12.41 -20.48 2.26
N LYS A 10 -11.17 -20.66 1.80
CA LYS A 10 -10.60 -19.87 0.70
C LYS A 10 -11.38 -19.99 -0.61
N ALA A 11 -11.91 -21.17 -0.94
CA ALA A 11 -12.76 -21.36 -2.11
C ALA A 11 -14.12 -20.66 -1.95
N GLN A 12 -14.73 -20.74 -0.77
CA GLN A 12 -15.97 -20.03 -0.43
C GLN A 12 -15.78 -18.51 -0.45
N THR A 13 -14.65 -18.01 0.05
CA THR A 13 -14.28 -16.59 0.00
C THR A 13 -14.07 -16.10 -1.43
N ARG A 14 -13.65 -16.96 -2.36
CA ARG A 14 -13.55 -16.64 -3.79
C ARG A 14 -14.90 -16.57 -4.49
N LEU A 15 -15.90 -17.30 -4.00
CA LEU A 15 -17.30 -17.24 -4.46
C LEU A 15 -18.03 -15.99 -3.93
N SER A 16 -17.72 -15.56 -2.70
CA SER A 16 -18.20 -14.28 -2.18
C SER A 16 -17.39 -13.13 -2.80
N LYS A 17 -17.99 -12.40 -3.75
CA LYS A 17 -17.54 -11.11 -4.34
C LYS A 17 -16.01 -10.94 -4.40
N LYS A 18 -15.45 -11.18 -5.58
CA LYS A 18 -14.05 -10.92 -5.94
C LYS A 18 -13.60 -9.57 -5.35
N LEU A 19 -12.77 -9.61 -4.31
CA LEU A 19 -12.21 -8.44 -3.66
C LEU A 19 -11.39 -7.66 -4.71
N ASP A 20 -11.63 -6.36 -4.80
CA ASP A 20 -10.79 -5.49 -5.62
C ASP A 20 -9.41 -5.36 -4.95
N LEU A 21 -8.44 -6.07 -5.52
CA LEU A 21 -7.06 -6.12 -5.04
C LEU A 21 -6.37 -4.75 -5.17
N ASP A 22 -6.69 -3.98 -6.22
CA ASP A 22 -6.09 -2.67 -6.42
C ASP A 22 -6.61 -1.69 -5.36
N ALA A 23 -7.91 -1.69 -5.10
CA ALA A 23 -8.49 -0.92 -4.00
C ALA A 23 -7.93 -1.34 -2.64
N ALA A 24 -7.75 -2.65 -2.39
CA ALA A 24 -7.14 -3.15 -1.15
C ALA A 24 -5.69 -2.68 -1.00
N HIS A 25 -4.89 -2.69 -2.07
CA HIS A 25 -3.52 -2.20 -2.05
C HIS A 25 -3.44 -0.69 -1.78
N VAL A 26 -4.26 0.11 -2.46
CA VAL A 26 -4.35 1.56 -2.24
C VAL A 26 -4.78 1.85 -0.80
N PHE A 27 -5.75 1.10 -0.29
CA PHE A 27 -6.19 1.22 1.10
C PHE A 27 -5.07 0.93 2.09
N CYS A 28 -4.31 -0.16 1.91
CA CYS A 28 -3.14 -0.44 2.75
C CYS A 28 -2.10 0.68 2.71
N GLN A 29 -1.83 1.27 1.54
CA GLN A 29 -0.90 2.41 1.43
C GLN A 29 -1.42 3.61 2.21
N TRP A 30 -2.69 3.95 2.05
CA TRP A 30 -3.32 5.04 2.79
C TRP A 30 -3.28 4.79 4.31
N GLN A 31 -3.53 3.57 4.77
CA GLN A 31 -3.42 3.21 6.19
C GLN A 31 -2.00 3.42 6.73
N CYS A 32 -0.98 2.96 6.00
CA CYS A 32 0.42 3.17 6.38
C CYS A 32 0.76 4.66 6.48
N CYS A 33 0.34 5.48 5.52
CA CYS A 33 0.56 6.93 5.54
C CYS A 33 -0.12 7.60 6.74
N LEU A 34 -1.38 7.24 6.99
CA LEU A 34 -2.14 7.76 8.12
C LEU A 34 -1.52 7.37 9.47
N GLN A 35 -1.04 6.13 9.59
CA GLN A 35 -0.35 5.64 10.79
C GLN A 35 0.91 6.48 11.10
N MET A 36 1.68 6.84 10.07
CA MET A 36 2.82 7.74 10.25
C MET A 36 2.39 9.15 10.70
N GLY A 37 1.27 9.65 10.18
CA GLY A 37 0.69 10.92 10.63
C GLY A 37 0.27 10.91 12.09
N LEU A 38 -0.26 9.79 12.59
CA LEU A 38 -0.60 9.62 14.01
C LEU A 38 0.64 9.64 14.90
N TYR A 39 1.70 8.92 14.52
CA TYR A 39 2.96 8.97 15.25
C TYR A 39 3.58 10.37 15.27
N LEU A 40 3.49 11.10 14.17
CA LEU A 40 3.92 12.50 14.12
C LEU A 40 3.08 13.37 15.06
N ASN A 41 1.75 13.21 15.07
CA ASN A 41 0.88 13.93 15.99
C ASN A 41 1.27 13.67 17.45
N GLN A 42 1.55 12.42 17.82
CA GLN A 42 2.00 12.05 19.16
C GLN A 42 3.36 12.65 19.51
N LEU A 43 4.32 12.63 18.58
CA LEU A 43 5.64 13.22 18.78
C LEU A 43 5.57 14.73 19.03
N LEU A 44 4.60 15.41 18.41
CA LEU A 44 4.34 16.84 18.59
C LEU A 44 3.48 17.17 19.82
N SER A 45 3.31 16.23 20.75
CA SER A 45 2.45 16.40 21.94
C SER A 45 0.96 16.58 21.61
N THR A 46 0.48 15.85 20.60
CA THR A 46 -0.95 15.73 20.24
C THR A 46 -1.66 17.07 19.96
N PRO A 47 -1.16 17.90 19.01
CA PRO A 47 -1.82 19.16 18.65
C PRO A 47 -3.17 18.96 17.96
N LEU A 48 -3.42 17.78 17.38
CA LEU A 48 -4.68 17.43 16.72
C LEU A 48 -5.43 16.33 17.49
N PRO A 49 -6.77 16.35 17.46
CA PRO A 49 -7.58 15.29 18.07
C PRO A 49 -7.33 13.94 17.38
N GLU A 50 -7.27 12.86 18.16
CA GLU A 50 -7.11 11.52 17.62
C GLU A 50 -8.39 11.06 16.89
N PRO A 51 -8.28 10.52 15.67
CA PRO A 51 -9.42 10.00 14.93
C PRO A 51 -9.86 8.63 15.46
N ASP A 52 -11.13 8.28 15.25
CA ASP A 52 -11.65 6.93 15.53
C ASP A 52 -11.11 5.91 14.52
N LEU A 53 -10.03 5.23 14.90
CA LEU A 53 -9.36 4.23 14.06
C LEU A 53 -10.24 3.02 13.74
N THR A 54 -11.19 2.67 14.61
CA THR A 54 -12.04 1.49 14.40
C THR A 54 -12.97 1.69 13.21
N ARG A 55 -13.51 2.90 13.06
CA ARG A 55 -14.30 3.30 11.90
C ARG A 55 -13.41 3.52 10.68
N LEU A 56 -12.27 4.16 10.86
CA LEU A 56 -11.40 4.58 9.77
C LEU A 56 -10.68 3.40 9.08
N TYR A 57 -10.34 2.34 9.83
CA TYR A 57 -9.72 1.12 9.32
C TYR A 57 -10.73 0.01 9.00
N SER A 58 -12.02 0.34 8.97
CA SER A 58 -13.07 -0.59 8.56
C SER A 58 -13.00 -0.87 7.05
N GLY A 59 -12.33 -1.97 6.69
CA GLY A 59 -12.16 -2.36 5.28
C GLY A 59 -13.49 -2.56 4.55
N SER A 60 -14.53 -3.04 5.24
CA SER A 60 -15.88 -3.16 4.67
C SER A 60 -16.52 -1.81 4.34
N LEU A 61 -16.31 -0.80 5.21
CA LEU A 61 -16.82 0.55 4.99
C LEU A 61 -16.10 1.19 3.80
N VAL A 62 -14.77 1.17 3.81
CA VAL A 62 -13.97 1.80 2.73
C VAL A 62 -14.19 1.12 1.40
N HIS A 63 -14.26 -0.21 1.35
CA HIS A 63 -14.59 -0.93 0.12
C HIS A 63 -16.00 -0.60 -0.39
N GLY A 64 -16.97 -0.37 0.50
CA GLY A 64 -18.31 0.10 0.15
C GLY A 64 -18.27 1.49 -0.49
N LEU A 65 -17.61 2.44 0.18
CA LEU A 65 -17.46 3.83 -0.28
C LEU A 65 -16.71 3.90 -1.62
N CYS A 66 -15.60 3.20 -1.78
CA CYS A 66 -14.87 3.16 -3.05
C CYS A 66 -15.76 2.65 -4.19
N ARG A 67 -16.55 1.60 -3.97
CA ARG A 67 -17.48 1.09 -4.98
C ARG A 67 -18.55 2.10 -5.33
N GLU A 68 -19.10 2.80 -4.33
CA GLU A 68 -20.15 3.80 -4.55
C GLU A 68 -19.62 5.03 -5.29
N LEU A 69 -18.41 5.50 -4.95
CA LEU A 69 -17.74 6.61 -5.63
C LEU A 69 -17.28 6.28 -7.05
N LEU A 70 -17.00 5.01 -7.34
CA LEU A 70 -16.65 4.55 -8.69
C LEU A 70 -17.88 4.23 -9.55
N ALA A 71 -19.00 3.83 -8.92
CA ALA A 71 -20.22 3.44 -9.62
C ALA A 71 -21.15 4.63 -9.89
N SER A 72 -21.30 5.49 -8.90
CA SER A 72 -21.91 6.79 -9.11
C SER A 72 -20.82 7.64 -9.77
N ALA A 73 -21.16 8.51 -10.72
CA ALA A 73 -20.22 9.49 -11.27
C ALA A 73 -20.09 10.83 -10.48
N PRO A 74 -20.37 10.96 -9.16
CA PRO A 74 -20.07 12.19 -8.45
C PRO A 74 -18.56 12.33 -8.36
N SER A 75 -18.06 13.45 -8.87
CA SER A 75 -16.68 13.83 -8.60
C SER A 75 -16.49 14.04 -7.10
N VAL A 76 -15.24 13.93 -6.63
CA VAL A 76 -14.86 14.27 -5.25
C VAL A 76 -15.44 15.63 -4.82
N GLU A 77 -15.51 16.59 -5.74
CA GLU A 77 -16.11 17.91 -5.53
C GLU A 77 -17.59 17.87 -5.11
N SER A 78 -18.36 16.95 -5.68
CA SER A 78 -19.79 16.80 -5.35
C SER A 78 -20.05 16.02 -4.05
N LEU A 79 -19.09 15.19 -3.61
CA LEU A 79 -19.14 14.61 -2.26
C LEU A 79 -18.80 15.67 -1.22
N LEU A 80 -17.74 16.45 -1.47
CA LEU A 80 -17.26 17.49 -0.57
C LEU A 80 -18.18 18.70 -0.52
N SER A 81 -18.99 18.96 -1.56
CA SER A 81 -19.95 20.08 -1.55
C SER A 81 -21.02 19.95 -0.45
N MET A 82 -21.24 18.73 0.08
CA MET A 82 -22.13 18.50 1.22
C MET A 82 -21.58 19.07 2.53
N CYS A 83 -20.28 19.38 2.60
CA CYS A 83 -19.62 20.00 3.76
C CYS A 83 -18.57 21.02 3.28
N PRO A 84 -18.93 22.32 3.21
CA PRO A 84 -18.05 23.38 2.72
C PRO A 84 -16.71 23.46 3.47
N GLU A 85 -16.71 23.21 4.77
CA GLU A 85 -15.51 23.22 5.61
C GLU A 85 -14.54 22.10 5.21
N ALA A 86 -15.06 20.90 4.96
CA ALA A 86 -14.25 19.76 4.50
C ALA A 86 -13.69 20.01 3.10
N LYS A 87 -14.50 20.62 2.21
CA LYS A 87 -14.05 21.03 0.87
C LYS A 87 -12.90 22.02 0.94
N GLN A 88 -13.06 23.08 1.73
CA GLN A 88 -12.05 24.12 1.88
C GLN A 88 -10.74 23.55 2.45
N LEU A 89 -10.82 22.68 3.45
CA LEU A 89 -9.64 22.03 4.02
C LEU A 89 -8.92 21.13 3.01
N TYR A 90 -9.68 20.35 2.23
CA TYR A 90 -9.13 19.51 1.17
C TYR A 90 -8.37 20.35 0.14
N GLU A 91 -8.97 21.43 -0.35
CA GLU A 91 -8.33 22.32 -1.34
C GLU A 91 -7.05 22.95 -0.78
N GLN A 92 -7.07 23.42 0.47
CA GLN A 92 -5.88 24.00 1.11
C GLN A 92 -4.74 22.98 1.24
N MET A 93 -5.04 21.78 1.76
CA MET A 93 -4.03 20.73 1.88
C MET A 93 -3.52 20.25 0.53
N PHE A 94 -4.41 20.10 -0.45
CA PHE A 94 -4.05 19.69 -1.80
C PHE A 94 -3.13 20.72 -2.47
N ASN A 95 -3.46 22.00 -2.37
CA ASN A 95 -2.63 23.08 -2.91
C ASN A 95 -1.28 23.18 -2.20
N ALA A 96 -1.25 23.06 -0.87
CA ALA A 96 -0.01 23.04 -0.10
C ALA A 96 0.87 21.84 -0.51
N MET A 97 0.29 20.65 -0.64
CA MET A 97 0.99 19.45 -1.11
C MET A 97 1.59 19.68 -2.50
N GLN A 98 0.80 20.18 -3.46
CA GLN A 98 1.29 20.46 -4.82
C GLN A 98 2.41 21.50 -4.85
N SER A 99 2.37 22.51 -3.96
CA SER A 99 3.44 23.51 -3.87
C SER A 99 4.76 22.97 -3.28
N SER A 100 4.68 21.91 -2.48
CA SER A 100 5.80 21.33 -1.74
C SER A 100 6.43 20.09 -2.39
N ALA A 101 5.70 19.43 -3.29
CA ALA A 101 6.12 18.20 -3.94
C ALA A 101 6.64 18.45 -5.37
N PRO A 102 7.65 17.70 -5.84
CA PRO A 102 8.14 17.82 -7.21
C PRO A 102 7.00 17.59 -8.23
N PRO A 103 6.90 18.34 -9.33
CA PRO A 103 5.84 18.16 -10.33
C PRO A 103 5.75 16.73 -10.88
N GLU A 104 6.89 16.02 -10.90
CA GLU A 104 6.99 14.63 -11.35
C GLU A 104 6.23 13.63 -10.46
N SER A 105 5.94 13.96 -9.19
CA SER A 105 5.21 13.06 -8.29
C SER A 105 3.74 12.91 -8.64
N PHE A 106 3.19 13.83 -9.46
CA PHE A 106 1.79 13.84 -9.87
C PHE A 106 1.57 13.37 -11.31
N LEU A 107 2.65 13.01 -12.02
CA LEU A 107 2.52 12.48 -13.37
C LEU A 107 1.99 11.04 -13.32
N PRO A 108 1.03 10.69 -14.20
CA PRO A 108 0.56 9.31 -14.29
C PRO A 108 1.73 8.41 -14.65
N LYS A 109 2.03 7.46 -13.76
CA LYS A 109 3.16 6.53 -13.90
C LYS A 109 2.98 5.76 -15.21
N GLY A 110 3.78 6.09 -16.21
CA GLY A 110 3.81 5.37 -17.48
C GLY A 110 4.02 3.88 -17.19
N LYS A 111 3.24 3.02 -17.86
CA LYS A 111 3.32 1.56 -17.70
C LYS A 111 4.75 1.11 -17.93
N SER A 112 5.54 0.96 -16.87
CA SER A 112 6.86 0.33 -16.97
C SER A 112 6.60 -1.15 -17.22
N HIS A 113 6.47 -1.53 -18.49
CA HIS A 113 6.50 -2.92 -18.92
C HIS A 113 7.91 -3.45 -18.68
N SER A 114 8.22 -3.76 -17.42
CA SER A 114 9.31 -4.64 -17.04
C SER A 114 8.94 -6.05 -17.51
N LYS A 115 9.08 -6.32 -18.81
CA LYS A 115 9.18 -7.67 -19.35
C LYS A 115 10.49 -8.24 -18.83
N LYS A 116 10.49 -8.74 -17.59
CA LYS A 116 11.58 -9.55 -17.05
C LYS A 116 11.59 -10.87 -17.84
N LYS A 117 12.30 -10.87 -18.97
CA LYS A 117 12.55 -12.04 -19.82
C LYS A 117 13.27 -13.07 -18.95
N ARG A 118 12.52 -14.02 -18.37
CA ARG A 118 13.08 -15.21 -17.72
C ARG A 118 13.85 -15.97 -18.79
N GLN A 119 15.17 -15.82 -18.82
CA GLN A 119 16.01 -16.76 -19.55
C GLN A 119 15.92 -18.11 -18.84
N LYS A 120 15.24 -19.05 -19.49
CA LYS A 120 15.20 -20.45 -19.13
C LYS A 120 16.58 -21.05 -19.42
N LYS A 121 17.46 -21.13 -18.42
CA LYS A 121 18.62 -22.04 -18.49
C LYS A 121 18.09 -23.46 -18.31
N GLN A 122 17.98 -24.18 -19.42
CA GLN A 122 17.91 -25.64 -19.41
C GLN A 122 19.25 -26.21 -18.92
N GLY A 123 19.16 -27.37 -18.27
CA GLY A 123 20.12 -27.84 -17.29
C GLY A 123 21.44 -28.37 -17.84
N SER A 124 22.38 -28.52 -16.91
CA SER A 124 23.44 -29.51 -16.99
C SER A 124 23.86 -29.87 -15.56
N SER A 125 23.68 -31.15 -15.28
CA SER A 125 24.25 -32.02 -14.24
C SER A 125 24.89 -31.42 -12.97
N TRP A 126 24.32 -31.88 -11.86
CA TRP A 126 24.97 -32.10 -10.57
C TRP A 126 26.25 -32.96 -10.72
N PRO A 127 27.34 -32.61 -10.01
CA PRO A 127 28.02 -33.63 -9.20
C PRO A 127 28.19 -33.19 -7.74
N LYS A 128 27.91 -34.14 -6.84
CA LYS A 128 28.34 -34.14 -5.45
C LYS A 128 29.86 -34.12 -5.45
N ASN A 129 30.49 -33.45 -4.48
CA ASN A 129 31.45 -34.06 -3.56
C ASN A 129 32.05 -33.08 -2.54
N LYS A 130 31.97 -33.52 -1.26
CA LYS A 130 32.96 -33.49 -0.18
C LYS A 130 33.45 -32.16 0.42
N VAL A 131 33.01 -31.94 1.67
CA VAL A 131 33.81 -31.82 2.92
C VAL A 131 35.18 -31.12 2.82
N GLY A 132 35.33 -30.04 3.58
CA GLY A 132 36.64 -29.47 3.94
C GLY A 132 36.53 -28.13 4.68
N THR A 133 36.62 -28.18 6.01
CA THR A 133 36.89 -27.08 6.94
C THR A 133 38.14 -26.27 6.55
N THR A 134 38.12 -24.93 6.62
CA THR A 134 39.10 -24.08 7.34
C THR A 134 38.81 -22.57 7.27
N SER A 135 38.91 -21.97 8.47
CA SER A 135 39.26 -20.61 8.91
C SER A 135 39.76 -19.51 7.96
N GLY A 136 39.43 -18.25 8.33
CA GLY A 136 40.28 -17.04 8.12
C GLY A 136 39.48 -15.80 7.75
N THR A 137 39.04 -14.95 8.70
CA THR A 137 39.76 -13.74 9.18
C THR A 137 40.09 -12.74 8.07
N LYS A 138 39.43 -11.58 7.99
CA LYS A 138 39.81 -10.32 8.68
C LYS A 138 39.00 -9.12 8.16
N CYS A 139 38.71 -8.24 9.11
CA CYS A 139 38.17 -6.89 8.99
C CYS A 139 39.14 -5.92 8.28
N GLY A 140 38.63 -4.83 7.72
CA GLY A 140 39.42 -3.68 7.25
C GLY A 140 38.55 -2.53 6.76
N HIS A 141 38.64 -1.42 7.48
CA HIS A 141 38.01 -0.10 7.29
C HIS A 141 38.69 0.78 6.21
N GLU A 142 38.04 1.95 6.02
CA GLU A 142 38.52 3.26 5.54
C GLU A 142 38.51 3.54 4.02
N VAL A 143 37.64 4.45 3.55
CA VAL A 143 37.68 5.94 3.58
C VAL A 143 38.60 6.50 2.49
N LYS A 144 37.96 7.13 1.50
CA LYS A 144 38.26 8.48 1.04
C LYS A 144 37.06 9.03 0.26
#